data_AF-A0A9J5XAP6-F1
#
_entry.id   AF-A0A9J5XAP6-F1
#
_cell.length_a   1.000
_cell.length_b   1.000
_cell.length_c   1.000
_cell.angle_alpha   90.00
_cell.angle_beta   90.00
_cell.angle_gamma   90.00
#
_symmetry.space_group_name_H-M   'P 1'
#
loop_
_entity.id
_entity.type
_entity.pdbx_description
1 polymer ?
#
loop_
_entity_poly.entity_id
_entity_poly.type
_entity_poly.pdbx_seq_one_letter_code
_entity_poly.pdbx_strand_id
1 'polypeptide(L)'
;MDNFSKEEVEVVVVGAGPSDFCSLPFMPHATSSPKYLSKNEFIQYLDEYVRHFNIKPKLQTCVELAFYNNEEKKWNVQSRDVATGEMELYACNFLNLATGENNESYIPKVVGIDNFNGKMIHSSDYKSGEKYNDKKVLVIGSENSGMEIAFDLSNYGSHTSIVCRF
;
A
#
# COMPACT_ATOMS: atom_id res chain seq x y z
N MET A 1 26.27 -33.34 4.22
CA MET A 1 24.89 -32.84 4.38
C MET A 1 25.01 -31.37 4.66
N ASP A 2 24.47 -30.57 3.76
CA ASP A 2 25.11 -29.34 3.29
C ASP A 2 25.10 -28.20 4.30
N ASN A 3 26.27 -27.56 4.42
CA ASN A 3 26.48 -26.34 5.19
C ASN A 3 25.76 -25.19 4.47
N PHE A 4 24.57 -24.81 4.94
CA PHE A 4 23.98 -23.53 4.57
C PHE A 4 24.78 -22.41 5.22
N SER A 5 25.54 -21.66 4.42
CA SER A 5 26.20 -20.42 4.84
C SER A 5 25.15 -19.41 5.30
N LYS A 6 25.45 -18.75 6.43
CA LYS A 6 24.65 -17.65 7.00
C LYS A 6 24.68 -16.46 6.04
N GLU A 7 23.69 -16.36 5.17
CA GLU A 7 23.52 -15.21 4.27
C GLU A 7 22.12 -14.63 4.44
N GLU A 8 22.06 -13.30 4.48
CA GLU A 8 20.88 -12.48 4.76
C GLU A 8 19.75 -12.79 3.77
N VAL A 9 18.58 -13.10 4.31
CA VAL A 9 17.33 -13.39 3.58
C VAL A 9 16.30 -12.29 3.87
N GLU A 10 15.88 -11.55 2.85
CA GLU A 10 14.86 -10.48 2.99
C GLU A 10 13.50 -10.90 2.38
N VAL A 11 12.36 -10.36 2.84
CA VAL A 11 10.98 -10.83 2.52
C VAL A 11 10.09 -9.69 2.03
N VAL A 12 9.25 -9.87 0.99
CA VAL A 12 8.48 -8.76 0.40
C VAL A 12 7.22 -9.11 -0.45
N VAL A 13 6.17 -8.26 -0.51
CA VAL A 13 4.78 -8.45 -1.07
C VAL A 13 4.05 -7.15 -1.64
N VAL A 14 3.99 -6.73 -2.94
CA VAL A 14 3.04 -5.67 -3.48
C VAL A 14 2.48 -5.86 -4.93
N GLY A 15 1.17 -5.66 -5.25
CA GLY A 15 0.66 -5.77 -6.64
C GLY A 15 -0.64 -5.04 -7.09
N ALA A 16 -0.86 -4.91 -8.41
CA ALA A 16 -1.91 -4.08 -9.07
C ALA A 16 -2.62 -4.71 -10.33
N GLY A 17 -3.73 -4.13 -10.81
CA GLY A 17 -4.61 -4.69 -11.89
C GLY A 17 -4.80 -3.82 -13.18
N PRO A 18 -5.55 -4.30 -14.21
CA PRO A 18 -5.65 -3.66 -15.55
C PRO A 18 -6.45 -2.36 -15.62
N SER A 19 -6.11 -1.47 -16.56
CA SER A 19 -6.67 -0.11 -16.69
C SER A 19 -8.17 -0.08 -16.96
N ASP A 20 -8.70 -0.97 -17.81
CA ASP A 20 -10.14 -1.03 -18.14
C ASP A 20 -11.05 -1.21 -16.91
N PHE A 21 -10.53 -1.81 -15.83
CA PHE A 21 -11.25 -2.04 -14.58
C PHE A 21 -10.94 -1.00 -13.49
N CYS A 22 -10.04 -0.06 -13.77
CA CYS A 22 -9.53 0.93 -12.82
C CYS A 22 -10.01 2.35 -13.18
N SER A 23 -11.21 2.52 -13.74
CA SER A 23 -11.78 3.85 -14.01
C SER A 23 -12.86 4.22 -13.00
N LEU A 24 -12.93 5.51 -12.66
CA LEU A 24 -13.97 6.09 -11.84
C LEU A 24 -15.21 6.43 -12.67
N PRO A 25 -16.40 6.44 -12.04
CA PRO A 25 -17.64 6.75 -12.73
C PRO A 25 -17.57 8.05 -13.52
N PHE A 26 -18.12 8.01 -14.74
CA PHE A 26 -18.24 9.16 -15.65
C PHE A 26 -16.91 9.66 -16.25
N MET A 27 -15.79 8.98 -16.02
CA MET A 27 -14.50 9.36 -16.61
C MET A 27 -13.66 8.12 -16.94
N PRO A 28 -13.93 7.41 -18.06
CA PRO A 28 -13.12 6.28 -18.48
C PRO A 28 -11.70 6.72 -18.85
N HIS A 29 -10.76 5.78 -18.83
CA HIS A 29 -9.42 6.01 -19.37
C HIS A 29 -9.47 6.30 -20.86
N ALA A 30 -8.46 7.01 -21.37
CA ALA A 30 -8.34 7.26 -22.80
C ALA A 30 -8.13 5.92 -23.54
N THR A 31 -8.65 5.81 -24.75
CA THR A 31 -8.45 4.60 -25.59
C THR A 31 -6.98 4.38 -25.96
N SER A 32 -6.15 5.42 -25.86
CA SER A 32 -4.69 5.37 -26.04
C SER A 32 -3.92 5.02 -24.76
N SER A 33 -4.60 4.89 -23.60
CA SER A 33 -3.94 4.54 -22.35
C SER A 33 -3.35 3.13 -22.40
N PRO A 34 -2.22 2.88 -21.72
CA PRO A 34 -1.67 1.54 -21.66
C PRO A 34 -2.61 0.59 -20.91
N LYS A 35 -2.49 -0.70 -21.21
CA LYS A 35 -3.29 -1.76 -20.55
C LYS A 35 -3.07 -1.83 -19.03
N TYR A 36 -1.87 -1.46 -18.58
CA TYR A 36 -1.53 -1.33 -17.17
C TYR A 36 -0.95 0.07 -16.98
N LEU A 37 -1.60 0.86 -16.12
CA LEU A 37 -1.13 2.20 -15.78
C LEU A 37 0.02 2.07 -14.79
N SER A 38 1.05 2.87 -14.98
CA SER A 38 2.02 3.14 -13.92
C SER A 38 1.34 3.86 -12.75
N LYS A 39 1.96 3.80 -11.58
CA LYS A 39 1.53 4.56 -10.39
C LYS A 39 1.32 6.04 -10.70
N ASN A 40 2.25 6.65 -11.45
CA ASN A 40 2.21 8.08 -11.74
C ASN A 40 1.08 8.44 -12.71
N GLU A 41 0.84 7.62 -13.73
CA GLU A 41 -0.29 7.82 -14.65
C GLU A 41 -1.63 7.70 -13.92
N PHE A 42 -1.74 6.75 -12.98
CA PHE A 42 -2.96 6.60 -12.19
C PHE A 42 -3.18 7.76 -11.21
N ILE A 43 -2.11 8.28 -10.58
CA ILE A 43 -2.20 9.49 -9.75
C ILE A 43 -2.65 10.68 -10.60
N GLN A 44 -2.05 10.87 -11.78
CA GLN A 44 -2.45 11.94 -12.69
C GLN A 44 -3.92 11.83 -13.09
N TYR A 45 -4.40 10.62 -13.37
CA TYR A 45 -5.82 10.37 -13.65
C TYR A 45 -6.73 10.81 -12.49
N LEU A 46 -6.35 10.52 -11.23
CA LEU A 46 -7.11 10.96 -10.05
C LEU A 46 -7.10 12.49 -9.90
N ASP A 47 -5.96 13.15 -10.14
CA ASP A 47 -5.87 14.61 -10.10
C ASP A 47 -6.75 15.26 -11.19
N GLU A 48 -6.78 14.68 -12.39
CA GLU A 48 -7.65 15.11 -13.47
C GLU A 48 -9.12 14.91 -13.14
N TYR A 49 -9.48 13.81 -12.47
CA TYR A 49 -10.84 13.55 -12.00
C TYR A 49 -11.30 14.61 -10.98
N VAL A 50 -10.47 14.88 -9.97
CA VAL A 50 -10.71 15.91 -8.96
C VAL A 50 -10.93 17.28 -9.62
N ARG A 51 -10.10 17.62 -10.61
CA ARG A 51 -10.22 18.87 -11.37
C ARG A 51 -11.48 18.92 -12.23
N HIS A 52 -11.80 17.84 -12.94
CA HIS A 52 -12.94 17.76 -13.86
C HIS A 52 -14.28 17.96 -13.12
N PHE A 53 -14.44 17.31 -11.97
CA PHE A 53 -15.65 17.40 -11.16
C PHE A 53 -15.61 18.50 -10.10
N ASN A 54 -14.56 19.34 -10.10
CA ASN A 54 -14.35 20.42 -9.13
C ASN A 54 -14.50 19.95 -7.67
N ILE A 55 -13.97 18.76 -7.39
CA ILE A 55 -13.93 18.18 -6.05
C ILE A 55 -12.87 18.94 -5.28
N LYS A 56 -13.18 19.34 -4.05
CA LYS A 56 -12.28 20.10 -3.18
C LYS A 56 -11.93 19.27 -1.95
N PRO A 57 -11.10 18.22 -2.10
CA PRO A 57 -10.69 17.43 -0.96
C PRO A 57 -9.84 18.28 -0.02
N LYS A 58 -10.07 18.16 1.28
CA LYS A 58 -9.18 18.73 2.28
C LYS A 58 -8.03 17.75 2.51
N LEU A 59 -6.88 18.05 1.93
CA LEU A 59 -5.66 17.26 2.07
C LEU A 59 -4.91 17.66 3.35
N GLN A 60 -3.88 16.90 3.72
CA GLN A 60 -3.06 17.14 4.92
C GLN A 60 -3.90 17.25 6.20
N THR A 61 -4.97 16.47 6.29
CA THR A 61 -5.88 16.47 7.43
C THR A 61 -5.98 15.04 7.96
N CYS A 62 -5.72 14.86 9.26
CA CYS A 62 -5.86 13.59 9.95
C CYS A 62 -7.14 13.60 10.79
N VAL A 63 -8.06 12.67 10.54
CA VAL A 63 -9.23 12.49 11.41
C VAL A 63 -8.80 11.64 12.61
N GLU A 64 -8.91 12.20 13.81
CA GLU A 64 -8.44 11.54 15.04
C GLU A 64 -9.57 10.88 15.82
N LEU A 65 -10.77 11.46 15.73
CA LEU A 65 -11.94 10.96 16.44
C LEU A 65 -13.20 11.25 15.62
N ALA A 66 -14.10 10.27 15.57
CA ALA A 66 -15.45 10.46 15.05
C ALA A 66 -16.44 9.70 15.95
N PHE A 67 -17.49 10.37 16.39
CA PHE A 67 -18.53 9.75 17.22
C PHE A 67 -19.91 10.33 16.89
N TYR A 68 -20.95 9.52 17.09
CA TYR A 68 -22.32 9.95 16.88
C TYR A 68 -22.89 10.55 18.17
N ASN A 69 -23.33 11.79 18.11
CA ASN A 69 -24.04 12.45 19.19
C ASN A 69 -25.55 12.20 19.05
N ASN A 70 -26.12 11.43 19.98
CA ASN A 70 -27.55 11.08 19.98
C ASN A 70 -28.48 12.27 20.27
N GLU A 71 -28.03 13.25 21.04
CA GLU A 71 -28.83 14.44 21.37
C GLU A 71 -28.95 15.36 20.15
N GLU A 72 -27.83 15.60 19.47
CA GLU A 72 -27.75 16.44 18.27
C GLU A 72 -28.16 15.70 16.99
N LYS A 73 -28.27 14.36 17.06
CA LYS A 73 -28.51 13.45 15.93
C LYS A 73 -27.52 13.64 14.78
N LYS A 74 -26.26 13.92 15.11
CA LYS A 74 -25.17 14.22 14.16
C LYS A 74 -23.90 13.47 14.52
N TRP A 75 -23.07 13.23 13.52
CA TRP A 75 -21.69 12.84 13.69
C TRP A 75 -20.84 14.06 14.02
N ASN A 76 -20.06 13.95 15.09
CA ASN A 76 -19.03 14.91 15.46
C ASN A 76 -17.67 14.31 15.12
N VAL A 77 -16.90 15.01 14.29
CA VAL A 77 -15.60 14.59 13.78
C VAL A 77 -14.55 15.60 14.22
N GLN A 78 -13.49 15.12 14.84
CA GLN A 78 -12.31 15.89 15.20
C GLN A 78 -11.19 15.55 14.23
N SER A 79 -10.65 16.58 13.59
CA SER A 79 -9.50 16.43 12.72
C SER A 79 -8.41 17.41 13.07
N ARG A 80 -7.18 17.05 12.70
CA ARG A 80 -5.98 17.85 12.86
C ARG A 80 -5.40 18.19 11.49
N ASP A 81 -5.10 19.46 11.25
CA ASP A 81 -4.24 19.85 10.14
C ASP A 81 -2.81 19.36 10.42
N VAL A 82 -2.26 18.56 9.52
CA VAL A 82 -0.95 17.91 9.69
C VAL A 82 0.19 18.93 9.57
N ALA A 83 0.00 20.01 8.82
CA ALA A 83 1.03 21.02 8.62
C ALA A 83 1.08 22.04 9.77
N THR A 84 -0.07 22.48 10.28
CA THR A 84 -0.14 23.50 11.34
C THR A 84 -0.34 22.92 12.74
N GLY A 85 -0.86 21.68 12.83
CA GLY A 85 -1.25 21.06 14.09
C GLY A 85 -2.57 21.57 14.66
N GLU A 86 -3.28 22.44 13.94
CA GLU A 86 -4.55 23.02 14.40
C GLU A 86 -5.68 21.98 14.40
N MET A 87 -6.50 22.05 15.45
CA MET A 87 -7.66 21.17 15.61
C MET A 87 -8.91 21.82 15.02
N GLU A 88 -9.69 21.01 14.30
CA GLU A 88 -10.95 21.41 13.70
C GLU A 88 -12.06 20.42 14.07
N LEU A 89 -13.26 20.97 14.26
CA LEU A 89 -14.45 20.22 14.64
C LEU A 89 -15.51 20.35 13.55
N TYR A 90 -16.03 19.20 13.11
CA TYR A 90 -17.08 19.11 12.11
C TYR A 90 -18.29 18.41 12.71
N ALA A 91 -19.48 18.92 12.38
CA ALA A 91 -20.75 18.27 12.67
C ALA A 91 -21.49 17.96 11.36
N CYS A 92 -21.78 16.69 11.09
CA CYS A 92 -22.44 16.26 9.86
C CYS A 92 -23.55 15.24 10.10
N ASN A 93 -24.49 15.12 9.17
CA ASN A 93 -25.58 14.15 9.27
C ASN A 93 -25.16 12.73 8.88
N PHE A 94 -24.18 12.63 7.97
CA PHE A 94 -23.69 11.37 7.42
C PHE A 94 -22.17 11.35 7.45
N LEU A 95 -21.62 10.19 7.78
CA LEU A 95 -20.18 9.93 7.77
C LEU A 95 -19.93 8.68 6.92
N ASN A 96 -19.21 8.85 5.82
CA ASN A 96 -18.78 7.76 4.96
C ASN A 96 -17.33 7.41 5.31
N LEU A 97 -17.09 6.15 5.69
CA LEU A 97 -15.73 5.67 5.98
C LEU A 97 -15.12 5.11 4.69
N ALA A 98 -14.03 5.73 4.24
CA ALA A 98 -13.27 5.34 3.06
C ALA A 98 -11.76 5.33 3.35
N THR A 99 -11.36 4.86 4.54
CA THR A 99 -9.98 4.90 5.05
C THR A 99 -9.06 3.83 4.46
N GLY A 100 -9.62 2.85 3.72
CA GLY A 100 -8.90 1.68 3.22
C GLY A 100 -8.57 0.66 4.32
N GLU A 101 -8.26 -0.57 3.91
CA GLU A 101 -7.96 -1.70 4.83
C GLU A 101 -6.46 -2.06 4.87
N ASN A 102 -5.65 -1.53 3.94
CA ASN A 102 -4.26 -1.98 3.72
C ASN A 102 -3.18 -1.14 4.44
N ASN A 103 -3.55 -0.34 5.45
CA ASN A 103 -2.60 0.54 6.12
C ASN A 103 -1.81 -0.13 7.25
N GLU A 104 -2.26 -1.27 7.77
CA GLU A 104 -1.55 -1.99 8.82
C GLU A 104 -0.81 -3.20 8.26
N SER A 105 0.51 -3.16 8.38
CA SER A 105 1.38 -4.27 7.99
C SER A 105 1.25 -5.40 9.01
N TYR A 106 1.00 -6.62 8.53
CA TYR A 106 0.93 -7.79 9.39
C TYR A 106 2.09 -8.73 9.11
N ILE A 107 3.00 -8.85 10.08
CA ILE A 107 4.06 -9.86 10.06
C ILE A 107 3.63 -10.99 11.01
N PRO A 108 3.32 -12.20 10.50
CA PRO A 108 2.95 -13.31 11.35
C PRO A 108 4.11 -13.73 12.24
N LYS A 109 3.82 -14.21 13.44
CA LYS A 109 4.84 -14.84 14.30
C LYS A 109 5.32 -16.14 13.65
N VAL A 110 6.62 -16.22 13.38
CA VAL A 110 7.27 -17.42 12.86
C VAL A 110 8.10 -18.05 13.97
N VAL A 111 7.88 -19.34 14.23
CA VAL A 111 8.63 -20.07 15.26
C VAL A 111 10.12 -20.11 14.88
N GLY A 112 10.99 -19.66 15.79
CA GLY A 112 12.44 -19.63 15.57
C GLY A 112 12.94 -18.40 14.80
N ILE A 113 12.07 -17.43 14.49
CA ILE A 113 12.44 -16.22 13.77
C ILE A 113 13.45 -15.35 14.52
N ASP A 114 13.47 -15.40 15.85
CA ASP A 114 14.42 -14.64 16.68
C ASP A 114 15.88 -15.09 16.48
N ASN A 115 16.09 -16.30 15.95
CA ASN A 115 17.43 -16.81 15.61
C ASN A 115 17.90 -16.37 14.22
N PHE A 116 17.01 -15.74 13.45
CA PHE A 116 17.32 -15.25 12.12
C PHE A 116 18.03 -13.89 12.24
N ASN A 117 19.27 -13.84 11.74
CA ASN A 117 20.11 -12.64 11.84
C ASN A 117 20.08 -11.77 10.57
N GLY A 118 19.30 -12.17 9.56
CA GLY A 118 19.12 -11.37 8.35
C GLY A 118 18.07 -10.29 8.53
N LYS A 119 18.00 -9.38 7.56
CA LYS A 119 17.03 -8.30 7.58
C LYS A 119 15.66 -8.79 7.14
N MET A 120 14.65 -8.51 7.95
CA MET A 120 13.25 -8.77 7.60
C MET A 120 12.55 -7.44 7.38
N ILE A 121 11.78 -7.35 6.30
CA ILE A 121 10.92 -6.20 6.03
C ILE A 121 9.52 -6.69 5.70
N HIS A 122 8.52 -5.86 5.95
CA HIS A 122 7.22 -6.06 5.34
C HIS A 122 7.23 -5.42 3.96
N SER A 123 6.26 -5.78 3.15
CA SER A 123 6.20 -5.35 1.78
C SER A 123 5.90 -3.89 1.54
N SER A 124 5.14 -3.29 2.46
CA SER A 124 4.92 -1.85 2.58
C SER A 124 6.24 -1.06 2.57
N ASP A 125 7.31 -1.65 3.08
CA ASP A 125 8.61 -1.00 3.25
C ASP A 125 9.51 -1.18 2.03
N TYR A 126 9.14 -2.05 1.09
CA TYR A 126 9.89 -2.22 -0.16
C TYR A 126 9.70 -1.08 -1.12
N LYS A 127 10.74 -0.86 -1.93
CA LYS A 127 10.82 0.25 -2.89
C LYS A 127 11.38 -0.21 -4.23
N SER A 128 12.45 -1.00 -4.23
CA SER A 128 13.06 -1.56 -5.44
C SER A 128 14.00 -2.74 -5.12
N GLY A 129 14.26 -3.55 -6.14
CA GLY A 129 15.18 -4.69 -6.11
C GLY A 129 16.66 -4.29 -6.02
N GLU A 130 16.99 -3.04 -6.33
CA GLU A 130 18.36 -2.52 -6.47
C GLU A 130 19.27 -2.81 -5.26
N LYS A 131 18.72 -2.78 -4.05
CA LYS A 131 19.48 -3.01 -2.81
C LYS A 131 19.79 -4.48 -2.52
N TYR A 132 19.30 -5.38 -3.36
CA TYR A 132 19.34 -6.83 -3.16
C TYR A 132 20.14 -7.57 -4.22
N ASN A 133 20.81 -6.85 -5.13
CA ASN A 133 21.70 -7.45 -6.13
C ASN A 133 22.70 -8.43 -5.48
N ASP A 134 22.82 -9.62 -6.06
CA ASP A 134 23.63 -10.76 -5.57
C ASP A 134 23.26 -11.28 -4.16
N LYS A 135 22.19 -10.79 -3.53
CA LYS A 135 21.68 -11.34 -2.25
C LYS A 135 20.77 -12.53 -2.47
N LYS A 136 20.66 -13.39 -1.45
CA LYS A 136 19.65 -14.46 -1.38
C LYS A 136 18.39 -13.90 -0.73
N VAL A 137 17.25 -13.98 -1.40
CA VAL A 137 16.03 -13.31 -0.94
C VAL A 137 14.88 -14.31 -0.92
N LEU A 138 14.14 -14.39 0.19
CA LEU A 138 13.00 -15.32 0.35
C LEU A 138 11.72 -14.51 0.45
N VAL A 139 10.91 -14.56 -0.58
CA VAL A 139 9.58 -13.97 -0.56
C VAL A 139 8.61 -14.94 0.10
N ILE A 140 7.91 -14.48 1.14
CA ILE A 140 6.90 -15.25 1.87
C ILE A 140 5.53 -14.73 1.44
N GLY A 141 4.73 -15.58 0.80
CA GLY A 141 3.46 -15.21 0.17
C GLY A 141 3.61 -15.14 -1.35
N SER A 142 2.61 -15.64 -2.06
CA SER A 142 2.63 -15.80 -3.53
C SER A 142 1.41 -15.19 -4.21
N GLU A 143 0.76 -14.25 -3.55
CA GLU A 143 -0.26 -13.41 -4.18
C GLU A 143 0.41 -12.40 -5.14
N ASN A 144 -0.36 -11.54 -5.82
CA ASN A 144 0.14 -10.51 -6.75
C ASN A 144 1.40 -9.86 -6.22
N SER A 145 1.30 -9.58 -4.94
CA SER A 145 2.27 -8.91 -4.17
C SER A 145 3.61 -9.61 -4.02
N GLY A 146 3.64 -10.86 -3.59
CA GLY A 146 4.89 -11.61 -3.53
C GLY A 146 5.48 -11.85 -4.92
N MET A 147 4.62 -12.04 -5.91
CA MET A 147 5.04 -12.34 -7.29
C MET A 147 5.73 -11.17 -7.97
N GLU A 148 5.17 -9.96 -7.89
CA GLU A 148 5.77 -8.76 -8.52
C GLU A 148 7.13 -8.44 -7.90
N ILE A 149 7.28 -8.60 -6.60
CA ILE A 149 8.56 -8.30 -5.95
C ILE A 149 9.58 -9.40 -6.20
N ALA A 150 9.18 -10.66 -6.19
CA ALA A 150 10.08 -11.73 -6.60
C ALA A 150 10.60 -11.52 -8.04
N PHE A 151 9.73 -11.03 -8.93
CA PHE A 151 10.11 -10.67 -10.29
C PHE A 151 11.07 -9.47 -10.34
N ASP A 152 10.79 -8.39 -9.61
CA ASP A 152 11.66 -7.21 -9.51
C ASP A 152 13.05 -7.57 -8.95
N LEU A 153 13.10 -8.34 -7.86
CA LEU A 153 14.33 -8.85 -7.26
C LEU A 153 15.17 -9.67 -8.25
N SER A 154 14.52 -10.55 -9.01
CA SER A 154 15.18 -11.36 -10.03
C SER A 154 15.74 -10.49 -11.17
N ASN A 155 15.04 -9.43 -11.58
CA ASN A 155 15.52 -8.49 -12.61
C ASN A 155 16.73 -7.68 -12.14
N TYR A 156 16.83 -7.42 -10.84
CA TYR A 156 17.97 -6.75 -10.20
C TYR A 156 19.09 -7.72 -9.76
N GLY A 157 19.10 -8.98 -10.23
CA GLY A 157 20.20 -9.91 -9.99
C GLY A 157 20.20 -10.61 -8.63
N SER A 158 19.08 -10.60 -7.91
CA SER A 158 18.96 -11.30 -6.62
C SER A 158 18.68 -12.79 -6.81
N HIS A 159 19.24 -13.64 -5.95
CA HIS A 159 18.91 -15.07 -5.85
C HIS A 159 17.59 -15.26 -5.10
N THR A 160 16.48 -15.19 -5.83
CA THR A 160 15.13 -15.12 -5.25
C THR A 160 14.47 -16.49 -5.14
N SER A 161 13.85 -16.77 -3.99
CA SER A 161 12.98 -17.93 -3.74
C SER A 161 11.63 -17.48 -3.21
N ILE A 162 10.56 -18.23 -3.49
CA ILE A 162 9.19 -17.93 -3.02
C ILE A 162 8.68 -19.09 -2.18
N VAL A 163 8.08 -18.79 -1.03
CA VAL A 163 7.35 -19.76 -0.21
C VAL A 163 5.86 -19.47 -0.29
N CYS A 164 5.12 -20.48 -0.74
CA CYS A 164 3.67 -20.48 -0.85
C CYS A 164 3.08 -21.45 0.17
N ARG A 165 1.98 -21.08 0.81
CA ARG A 165 1.19 -21.99 1.65
C ARG A 165 -0.05 -22.41 0.87
N PHE A 166 -0.24 -23.71 0.69
CA PHE A 166 -1.45 -24.31 0.13
C PHE A 166 -2.39 -24.75 1.24
#